data_AF-A0A484BD47-F1
#
_entry.id   AF-A0A484BD47-F1
#
_cell.length_a   1.000
_cell.length_b   1.000
_cell.length_c   1.000
_cell.angle_alpha   90.00
_cell.angle_beta   90.00
_cell.angle_gamma   90.00
#
_symmetry.space_group_name_H-M   'P 1'
#
loop_
_entity.id
_entity.type
_entity.pdbx_description
1 polymer ?
#
loop_
_entity_poly.entity_id
_entity_poly.type
_entity_poly.pdbx_seq_one_letter_code
_entity_poly.pdbx_strand_id
1 'polypeptide(L)'
;MCHPIPNLGLPALDPLELGPAETAVNNQYLVDFTGSIEDFQLKGLSDFVVDTLKINAVPGFRSTIKVTFPYTYLKSLYTAKGSLAYIVNLAGDGNAEVLVKAFSLEISWKLKLSSSLSITDLQIDILLGDLKVNFENLMEEERIDLFLHDLINEMGVELLGDVWNYEQAKVVAKVEALINSKLSGILQGIIGGGGSGKPPIFEGVEPDCKLPAP
;
A
#
# COMPACT_ATOMS: atom_id res chain seq x y z
N MET A 1 10.90 4.09 9.32
CA MET A 1 11.64 4.28 8.06
C MET A 1 11.33 5.64 7.45
N CYS A 2 11.83 6.69 8.10
CA CYS A 2 11.70 8.07 7.62
C CYS A 2 12.81 8.47 6.63
N HIS A 3 13.81 7.59 6.43
CA HIS A 3 14.88 7.77 5.46
C HIS A 3 14.75 6.76 4.31
N PRO A 4 15.13 7.16 3.07
CA PRO A 4 15.16 6.24 1.94
C PRO A 4 16.26 5.18 2.11
N ILE A 5 16.14 4.08 1.35
CA ILE A 5 17.22 3.09 1.16
C ILE A 5 17.60 3.12 -0.33
N PRO A 6 18.50 4.05 -0.75
CA PRO A 6 18.81 4.27 -2.16
C PRO A 6 19.34 3.02 -2.86
N ASN A 7 20.13 2.20 -2.16
CA ASN A 7 20.72 0.97 -2.70
C ASN A 7 19.66 -0.09 -3.08
N LEU A 8 18.43 0.01 -2.56
CA LEU A 8 17.29 -0.83 -2.94
C LEU A 8 16.28 -0.10 -3.84
N GLY A 9 16.50 1.19 -4.10
CA GLY A 9 15.55 2.07 -4.77
C GLY A 9 14.27 2.28 -3.97
N LEU A 10 14.34 2.18 -2.64
CA LEU A 10 13.19 2.39 -1.76
C LEU A 10 13.17 3.85 -1.30
N PRO A 11 12.06 4.60 -1.52
CA PRO A 11 11.92 5.95 -1.01
C PRO A 11 11.74 5.96 0.51
N ALA A 12 11.70 7.16 1.10
CA ALA A 12 11.21 7.30 2.47
C ALA A 12 9.76 6.78 2.54
N LEU A 13 9.41 6.12 3.64
CA LEU A 13 8.07 5.56 3.83
C LEU A 13 7.20 6.43 4.75
N ASP A 14 7.79 7.45 5.40
CA ASP A 14 7.05 8.29 6.35
C ASP A 14 7.58 9.75 6.35
N PRO A 15 6.94 10.67 5.58
CA PRO A 15 5.86 10.37 4.63
C PRO A 15 6.38 9.58 3.42
N LEU A 16 5.58 8.63 2.93
CA LEU A 16 5.71 8.13 1.58
C LEU A 16 5.05 9.14 0.65
N GLU A 17 5.85 9.74 -0.22
CA GLU A 17 5.40 10.66 -1.24
C GLU A 17 5.41 9.97 -2.60
N LEU A 18 4.30 10.10 -3.33
CA LEU A 18 4.17 9.60 -4.69
C LEU A 18 3.94 10.77 -5.64
N GLY A 19 4.51 10.66 -6.84
CA GLY A 19 4.28 11.65 -7.90
C GLY A 19 2.82 11.64 -8.37
N PRO A 20 2.45 12.65 -9.18
CA PRO A 20 1.10 12.73 -9.73
C PRO A 20 0.76 11.47 -10.52
N ALA A 21 -0.48 11.01 -10.37
CA ALA A 21 -0.97 9.83 -11.07
C ALA A 21 -2.39 10.09 -11.59
N GLU A 22 -2.65 9.61 -12.80
CA GLU A 22 -3.95 9.68 -13.44
C GLU A 22 -4.47 8.28 -13.71
N THR A 23 -5.78 8.11 -13.62
CA THR A 23 -6.45 6.86 -13.96
C THR A 23 -7.73 7.12 -14.71
N ALA A 24 -8.05 6.21 -15.62
CA ALA A 24 -9.31 6.21 -16.35
C ALA A 24 -9.88 4.79 -16.32
N VAL A 25 -11.13 4.68 -15.90
CA VAL A 25 -11.92 3.46 -15.93
C VAL A 25 -13.11 3.71 -16.83
N ASN A 26 -13.11 3.08 -17.99
CA ASN A 26 -14.25 3.09 -18.89
C ASN A 26 -14.76 1.66 -19.04
N ASN A 27 -15.97 1.44 -18.55
CA ASN A 27 -16.76 0.27 -18.85
C ASN A 27 -18.02 0.76 -19.60
N GLN A 28 -18.11 0.39 -20.88
CA GLN A 28 -19.08 0.86 -21.89
C GLN A 28 -20.56 0.90 -21.47
N TYR A 29 -20.91 0.28 -20.34
CA TYR A 29 -22.30 0.09 -19.91
C TYR A 29 -22.65 0.78 -18.58
N LEU A 30 -21.69 1.10 -17.71
CA LEU A 30 -22.02 1.43 -16.31
C LEU A 30 -21.12 2.49 -15.65
N VAL A 31 -19.85 2.58 -16.05
CA VAL A 31 -18.88 3.45 -15.36
C VAL A 31 -18.01 4.12 -16.40
N ASP A 32 -18.10 5.44 -16.47
CA ASP A 32 -17.11 6.27 -17.15
C ASP A 32 -16.50 7.17 -16.09
N PHE A 33 -15.26 6.92 -15.71
CA PHE A 33 -14.58 7.59 -14.61
C PHE A 33 -13.16 7.96 -15.01
N THR A 34 -12.78 9.20 -14.75
CA THR A 34 -11.42 9.70 -14.84
C THR A 34 -11.07 10.37 -13.53
N GLY A 35 -9.86 10.18 -13.04
CA GLY A 35 -9.41 10.87 -11.85
C GLY A 35 -7.91 11.06 -11.84
N SER A 36 -7.47 12.05 -11.08
CA SER A 36 -6.07 12.32 -10.82
C SER A 36 -5.83 12.49 -9.33
N ILE A 37 -4.60 12.20 -8.91
CA ILE A 37 -4.08 12.54 -7.61
C ILE A 37 -2.80 13.35 -7.77
N GLU A 38 -2.65 14.38 -6.95
CA GLU A 38 -1.46 15.21 -6.81
C GLU A 38 -1.12 15.36 -5.32
N ASP A 39 0.14 15.73 -5.04
CA ASP A 39 0.65 15.93 -3.67
C ASP A 39 0.31 14.79 -2.69
N PHE A 40 0.42 13.55 -3.17
CA PHE A 40 0.12 12.36 -2.38
C PHE A 40 1.13 12.21 -1.24
N GLN A 41 0.63 12.16 -0.01
CA GLN A 41 1.41 11.91 1.20
C GLN A 41 0.74 10.83 2.04
N LEU A 42 1.51 9.79 2.38
CA LEU A 42 1.08 8.72 3.28
C LEU A 42 1.99 8.66 4.50
N LYS A 43 1.42 8.87 5.68
CA LYS A 43 2.12 8.96 6.97
C LYS A 43 1.75 7.79 7.89
N GLY A 44 2.65 7.49 8.83
CA GLY A 44 2.45 6.45 9.85
C GLY A 44 2.86 5.05 9.41
N LEU A 45 3.44 4.89 8.21
CA LEU A 45 4.00 3.60 7.79
C LEU A 45 5.24 3.20 8.60
N SER A 46 5.91 4.16 9.25
CA SER A 46 7.01 3.83 10.15
C SER A 46 6.51 3.25 11.48
N ASP A 47 5.24 3.49 11.86
CA ASP A 47 4.60 3.07 13.11
C ASP A 47 4.10 1.63 13.16
N PHE A 48 4.54 0.82 12.21
CA PHE A 48 4.20 -0.60 12.19
C PHE A 48 4.74 -1.35 13.41
N VAL A 49 3.94 -2.29 13.88
CA VAL A 49 4.30 -3.29 14.89
C VAL A 49 4.36 -4.64 14.19
N VAL A 50 5.42 -5.42 14.47
CA VAL A 50 5.52 -6.79 13.98
C VAL A 50 4.82 -7.71 14.98
N ASP A 51 3.60 -8.14 14.65
CA ASP A 51 2.82 -9.03 15.50
C ASP A 51 3.33 -10.47 15.44
N THR A 52 3.81 -10.90 14.27
CA THR A 52 4.34 -12.25 14.06
C THR A 52 5.41 -12.22 13.00
N LEU A 53 6.53 -12.91 13.28
CA LEU A 53 7.56 -13.19 12.31
C LEU A 53 7.98 -14.65 12.44
N LYS A 54 7.63 -15.46 11.45
CA LYS A 54 8.02 -16.86 11.35
C LYS A 54 8.69 -17.09 10.00
N ILE A 55 10.01 -17.20 9.99
CA ILE A 55 10.78 -17.48 8.79
C ILE A 55 11.19 -18.94 8.78
N ASN A 56 10.76 -19.69 7.77
CA ASN A 56 11.19 -21.05 7.52
C ASN A 56 12.14 -21.06 6.33
N ALA A 57 13.42 -21.34 6.60
CA ALA A 57 14.47 -21.42 5.58
C ALA A 57 14.38 -22.70 4.72
N VAL A 58 13.61 -23.71 5.17
CA VAL A 58 13.41 -24.97 4.44
C VAL A 58 12.45 -24.73 3.28
N PRO A 59 12.87 -25.01 2.01
CA PRO A 59 12.01 -24.85 0.86
C PRO A 59 10.68 -25.61 1.00
N GLY A 60 9.59 -25.00 0.55
CA GLY A 60 8.24 -25.57 0.66
C GLY A 60 7.55 -25.37 2.01
N PHE A 61 8.26 -25.02 3.09
CA PHE A 61 7.64 -24.60 4.35
C PHE A 61 7.19 -23.14 4.28
N ARG A 62 6.03 -22.85 4.87
CA ARG A 62 5.43 -21.52 4.82
C ARG A 62 6.05 -20.60 5.86
N SER A 63 6.61 -19.49 5.41
CA SER A 63 6.98 -18.34 6.22
C SER A 63 5.80 -17.38 6.33
N THR A 64 5.70 -16.66 7.43
CA THR A 64 4.64 -15.68 7.69
C THR A 64 5.22 -14.47 8.37
N ILE A 65 4.81 -13.28 7.95
CA ILE A 65 4.97 -12.03 8.68
C ILE A 65 3.60 -11.39 8.84
N LYS A 66 3.29 -10.95 10.05
CA LYS A 66 2.12 -10.12 10.32
C LYS A 66 2.60 -8.79 10.87
N VAL A 67 2.19 -7.71 10.22
CA VAL A 67 2.46 -6.35 10.65
C VAL A 67 1.15 -5.61 10.85
N THR A 68 1.08 -4.76 11.86
CA THR A 68 -0.05 -3.87 12.10
C THR A 68 0.42 -2.43 12.10
N PHE A 69 -0.25 -1.58 11.33
CA PHE A 69 -0.11 -0.15 11.32
C PHE A 69 -1.22 0.43 12.21
N PRO A 70 -0.88 0.95 13.41
CA PRO A 70 -1.89 1.43 14.36
C PRO A 70 -2.68 2.61 13.81
N TYR A 71 -1.97 3.53 13.14
CA TYR A 71 -2.52 4.73 12.56
C TYR A 71 -1.81 5.01 11.24
N THR A 72 -2.58 5.20 10.18
CA THR A 72 -2.09 5.59 8.87
C THR A 72 -2.94 6.73 8.36
N TYR A 73 -2.30 7.80 7.88
CA TYR A 73 -2.97 9.00 7.40
C TYR A 73 -2.51 9.31 6.00
N LEU A 74 -3.45 9.41 5.09
CA LEU A 74 -3.26 9.77 3.69
C LEU A 74 -3.82 11.17 3.48
N LYS A 75 -3.06 11.98 2.76
CA LYS A 75 -3.49 13.27 2.24
C LYS A 75 -3.13 13.37 0.77
N SER A 76 -4.01 13.91 -0.05
CA SER A 76 -3.76 14.18 -1.47
C SER A 76 -4.67 15.30 -1.96
N LEU A 77 -4.27 15.99 -3.03
CA LEU A 77 -5.21 16.69 -3.89
C LEU A 77 -5.79 15.68 -4.89
N TYR A 78 -7.10 15.72 -5.12
CA TYR A 78 -7.75 14.81 -6.04
C TYR A 78 -8.66 15.55 -7.02
N THR A 79 -8.75 15.01 -8.24
CA THR A 79 -9.87 15.29 -9.14
C THR A 79 -10.54 13.98 -9.51
N ALA A 80 -11.86 14.00 -9.62
CA ALA A 80 -12.64 12.84 -10.00
C ALA A 80 -13.82 13.31 -10.85
N LYS A 81 -13.91 12.80 -12.07
CA LYS A 81 -15.01 13.10 -12.99
C LYS A 81 -15.55 11.80 -13.54
N GLY A 82 -16.86 11.64 -13.49
CA GLY A 82 -17.46 10.46 -14.09
C GLY A 82 -18.96 10.38 -13.93
N SER A 83 -19.51 9.28 -14.42
CA SER A 83 -20.91 8.93 -14.18
C SER A 83 -21.04 7.46 -13.77
N LEU A 84 -21.86 7.23 -12.75
CA LEU A 84 -22.33 5.90 -12.36
C LEU A 84 -23.72 5.68 -12.97
N ALA A 85 -23.81 4.65 -13.81
CA ALA A 85 -25.02 4.27 -14.54
C ALA A 85 -25.70 5.44 -15.30
N TYR A 86 -24.94 6.47 -15.67
CA TYR A 86 -25.41 7.72 -16.31
C TYR A 86 -26.43 8.54 -15.51
N ILE A 87 -26.67 8.20 -14.23
CA ILE A 87 -27.66 8.86 -13.37
C ILE A 87 -26.98 9.72 -12.31
N VAL A 88 -25.84 9.26 -11.80
CA VAL A 88 -25.07 9.96 -10.77
C VAL A 88 -23.80 10.48 -11.40
N ASN A 89 -23.73 11.79 -11.62
CA ASN A 89 -22.53 12.46 -12.12
C ASN A 89 -21.66 12.87 -10.94
N LEU A 90 -20.42 12.41 -10.95
CA LEU A 90 -19.41 12.75 -9.96
C LEU A 90 -18.46 13.77 -10.59
N ALA A 91 -18.21 14.86 -9.88
CA ALA A 91 -17.37 15.96 -10.31
C ALA A 91 -16.59 16.51 -9.11
N GLY A 92 -15.82 15.63 -8.49
CA GLY A 92 -15.01 15.92 -7.32
C GLY A 92 -13.73 16.70 -7.66
N ASP A 93 -13.42 17.70 -6.85
CA ASP A 93 -12.19 18.48 -6.91
C ASP A 93 -11.91 19.10 -5.53
N GLY A 94 -10.82 18.67 -4.88
CA GLY A 94 -10.45 19.18 -3.57
C GLY A 94 -9.40 18.35 -2.84
N ASN A 95 -9.35 18.53 -1.51
CA ASN A 95 -8.50 17.70 -0.66
C ASN A 95 -9.17 16.35 -0.38
N ALA A 96 -8.39 15.29 -0.49
CA ALA A 96 -8.71 13.95 -0.01
C ALA A 96 -7.91 13.69 1.26
N GLU A 97 -8.60 13.36 2.35
CA GLU A 97 -8.00 12.92 3.59
C GLU A 97 -8.57 11.57 4.00
N VAL A 98 -7.69 10.61 4.26
CA VAL A 98 -8.08 9.26 4.70
C VAL A 98 -7.30 8.88 5.93
N LEU A 99 -8.02 8.53 7.00
CA LEU A 99 -7.47 7.98 8.23
C LEU A 99 -7.84 6.51 8.34
N VAL A 100 -6.83 5.69 8.52
CA VAL A 100 -6.95 4.25 8.71
C VAL A 100 -6.42 3.90 10.10
N LYS A 101 -7.18 3.12 10.86
CA LYS A 101 -6.76 2.61 12.17
C LYS A 101 -6.70 1.09 12.18
N ALA A 102 -5.71 0.57 12.90
CA ALA A 102 -5.51 -0.87 13.08
C ALA A 102 -5.54 -1.65 11.75
N PHE A 103 -4.75 -1.18 10.77
CA PHE A 103 -4.57 -1.90 9.51
C PHE A 103 -3.53 -2.99 9.69
N SER A 104 -3.94 -4.25 9.59
CA SER A 104 -3.05 -5.39 9.66
C SER A 104 -2.86 -6.02 8.28
N LEU A 105 -1.61 -6.37 8.00
CA LEU A 105 -1.20 -7.08 6.81
C LEU A 105 -0.52 -8.38 7.25
N GLU A 106 -1.14 -9.51 6.94
CA GLU A 106 -0.51 -10.82 7.11
C GLU A 106 -0.07 -11.34 5.74
N ILE A 107 1.23 -11.53 5.59
CA ILE A 107 1.84 -12.04 4.37
C ILE A 107 2.42 -13.41 4.68
N SER A 108 2.05 -14.41 3.89
CA SER A 108 2.67 -15.73 3.98
C SER A 108 3.19 -16.18 2.62
N TRP A 109 4.32 -16.89 2.61
CA TRP A 109 4.98 -17.32 1.37
C TRP A 109 5.78 -18.60 1.61
N LYS A 110 6.13 -19.30 0.54
CA LYS A 110 7.10 -20.40 0.57
C LYS A 110 8.35 -20.01 -0.17
N LEU A 111 9.49 -20.42 0.37
CA LEU A 111 10.75 -20.35 -0.37
C LEU A 111 10.80 -21.46 -1.42
N LYS A 112 11.25 -21.10 -2.61
CA LYS A 112 11.57 -22.01 -3.70
C LYS A 112 13.02 -21.82 -4.09
N LEU A 113 13.80 -22.89 -3.94
CA LEU A 113 15.18 -22.95 -4.39
C LEU A 113 15.23 -23.77 -5.69
N SER A 114 15.59 -23.12 -6.79
CA SER A 114 15.83 -23.77 -8.08
C SER A 114 17.21 -23.36 -8.61
N SER A 115 17.28 -22.57 -9.69
CA SER A 115 18.52 -21.91 -10.13
C SER A 115 18.83 -20.64 -9.33
N SER A 116 17.81 -20.00 -8.76
CA SER A 116 17.91 -18.88 -7.82
C SER A 116 16.91 -19.06 -6.67
N LEU A 117 17.14 -18.34 -5.56
CA LEU A 117 16.15 -18.23 -4.49
C LEU A 117 14.99 -17.36 -4.98
N SER A 118 13.77 -17.83 -4.75
CA SER A 118 12.52 -17.14 -5.06
C SER A 118 11.48 -17.43 -4.00
N ILE A 119 10.42 -16.63 -3.97
CA ILE A 119 9.19 -16.92 -3.24
C ILE A 119 8.11 -17.45 -4.19
N THR A 120 7.21 -18.25 -3.64
CA THR A 120 6.03 -18.81 -4.31
C THR A 120 4.90 -18.96 -3.30
N ASP A 121 3.68 -19.23 -3.78
CA ASP A 121 2.49 -19.39 -2.94
C ASP A 121 2.28 -18.19 -2.00
N LEU A 122 2.54 -16.97 -2.51
CA LEU A 122 2.31 -15.74 -1.77
C LEU A 122 0.82 -15.63 -1.43
N GLN A 123 0.53 -15.39 -0.16
CA GLN A 123 -0.79 -15.03 0.34
C GLN A 123 -0.65 -13.70 1.06
N ILE A 124 -1.63 -12.84 0.84
CA ILE A 124 -1.73 -11.55 1.49
C ILE A 124 -3.14 -11.49 2.05
N ASP A 125 -3.25 -11.31 3.36
CA ASP A 125 -4.50 -11.10 4.06
C ASP A 125 -4.48 -9.70 4.66
N ILE A 126 -5.54 -8.94 4.38
CA ILE A 126 -5.71 -7.56 4.84
C ILE A 126 -6.84 -7.54 5.85
N LEU A 127 -6.59 -6.90 6.99
CA LEU A 127 -7.61 -6.54 7.95
C LEU A 127 -7.56 -5.03 8.19
N LEU A 128 -8.71 -4.39 8.14
CA LEU A 128 -8.87 -2.97 8.38
C LEU A 128 -9.82 -2.77 9.54
N GLY A 129 -9.37 -2.11 10.60
CA GLY A 129 -10.17 -1.89 11.80
C GLY A 129 -11.20 -0.77 11.64
N ASP A 130 -10.74 0.43 11.28
CA ASP A 130 -11.58 1.61 11.07
C ASP A 130 -11.04 2.42 9.89
N LEU A 131 -11.96 3.02 9.13
CA LEU A 131 -11.69 3.86 7.99
C LEU A 131 -12.51 5.14 8.14
N LYS A 132 -11.82 6.28 8.10
CA LYS A 132 -12.46 7.58 7.96
C LYS A 132 -11.97 8.27 6.71
N VAL A 133 -12.89 8.73 5.89
CA VAL A 133 -12.60 9.43 4.64
C VAL A 133 -13.27 10.80 4.65
N ASN A 134 -12.59 11.76 4.04
CA ASN A 134 -13.12 13.08 3.73
C ASN A 134 -12.63 13.47 2.33
N PHE A 135 -13.55 13.58 1.38
CA PHE A 135 -13.29 14.01 0.02
C PHE A 135 -14.00 15.34 -0.21
N GLU A 136 -13.26 16.44 -0.12
CA GLU A 136 -13.88 17.76 -0.31
C GLU A 136 -14.53 17.87 -1.68
N ASN A 137 -15.75 18.42 -1.71
CA ASN A 137 -16.54 18.66 -2.92
C ASN A 137 -16.72 17.41 -3.79
N LEU A 138 -16.90 16.22 -3.22
CA LEU A 138 -17.09 14.99 -3.99
C LEU A 138 -18.28 15.10 -4.96
N MET A 139 -19.35 15.79 -4.54
CA MET A 139 -20.54 16.09 -5.33
C MET A 139 -20.92 17.57 -5.27
N GLU A 140 -21.52 18.07 -6.36
CA GLU A 140 -22.01 19.47 -6.42
C GLU A 140 -23.18 19.75 -5.46
N GLU A 141 -24.09 18.78 -5.30
CA GLU A 141 -25.24 18.91 -4.40
C GLU A 141 -24.86 18.46 -2.98
N GLU A 142 -24.78 19.41 -2.05
CA GLU A 142 -24.36 19.23 -0.65
C GLU A 142 -25.06 18.06 0.05
N ARG A 143 -26.35 17.87 -0.18
CA ARG A 143 -27.09 16.76 0.45
C ARG A 143 -26.65 15.38 -0.03
N ILE A 144 -26.29 15.26 -1.31
CA ILE A 144 -25.79 14.00 -1.87
C ILE A 144 -24.34 13.79 -1.44
N ASP A 145 -23.55 14.87 -1.41
CA ASP A 145 -22.18 14.84 -0.91
C ASP A 145 -22.12 14.30 0.53
N LEU A 146 -22.91 14.87 1.44
CA LEU A 146 -22.98 14.43 2.83
C LEU A 146 -23.44 12.97 2.94
N PHE A 147 -24.45 12.57 2.16
CA PHE A 147 -24.93 11.20 2.14
C PHE A 147 -23.84 10.20 1.69
N LEU A 148 -23.09 10.52 0.64
CA LEU A 148 -22.01 9.64 0.17
C LEU A 148 -20.86 9.59 1.19
N HIS A 149 -20.52 10.71 1.82
CA HIS A 149 -19.53 10.74 2.88
C HIS A 149 -19.92 9.85 4.06
N ASP A 150 -21.16 9.96 4.54
CA ASP A 150 -21.67 9.12 5.63
C ASP A 150 -21.66 7.64 5.22
N LEU A 151 -22.13 7.34 4.00
CA LEU A 151 -22.15 5.99 3.46
C LEU A 151 -20.75 5.36 3.39
N ILE A 152 -19.74 6.08 2.87
CA ILE A 152 -18.37 5.57 2.79
C ILE A 152 -17.75 5.46 4.19
N ASN A 153 -18.05 6.37 5.11
CA ASN A 153 -17.53 6.28 6.49
C ASN A 153 -18.18 5.18 7.33
N GLU A 154 -19.39 4.74 6.97
CA GLU A 154 -20.11 3.64 7.62
C GLU A 154 -19.77 2.28 6.99
N MET A 155 -19.72 2.21 5.65
CA MET A 155 -19.54 0.96 4.91
C MET A 155 -18.14 0.78 4.31
N GLY A 156 -17.26 1.76 4.39
CA GLY A 156 -16.01 1.77 3.63
C GLY A 156 -15.07 0.60 3.92
N VAL A 157 -15.06 0.09 5.16
CA VAL A 157 -14.30 -1.11 5.51
C VAL A 157 -14.82 -2.35 4.76
N GLU A 158 -16.14 -2.53 4.70
CA GLU A 158 -16.79 -3.62 3.97
C GLU A 158 -16.57 -3.49 2.47
N LEU A 159 -16.76 -2.29 1.91
CA LEU A 159 -16.54 -2.00 0.49
C LEU A 159 -15.10 -2.27 0.06
N LEU A 160 -14.11 -1.88 0.87
CA LEU A 160 -12.70 -2.21 0.59
C LEU A 160 -12.44 -3.71 0.70
N GLY A 161 -13.13 -4.42 1.60
CA GLY A 161 -13.10 -5.87 1.68
C GLY A 161 -13.59 -6.53 0.38
N ASP A 162 -14.68 -6.05 -0.19
CA ASP A 162 -15.21 -6.55 -1.47
C ASP A 162 -14.27 -6.29 -2.64
N VAL A 163 -13.71 -5.08 -2.72
CA VAL A 163 -12.68 -4.73 -3.72
C VAL A 163 -11.47 -5.64 -3.57
N TRP A 164 -11.01 -5.88 -2.33
CA TRP A 164 -9.92 -6.79 -2.06
C TRP A 164 -10.23 -8.20 -2.55
N ASN A 165 -11.39 -8.76 -2.19
CA ASN A 165 -11.79 -10.11 -2.61
C ASN A 165 -11.80 -10.26 -4.14
N TYR A 166 -12.18 -9.20 -4.87
CA TYR A 166 -12.20 -9.22 -6.33
C TYR A 166 -10.80 -9.07 -6.98
N GLU A 167 -9.94 -8.20 -6.43
CA GLU A 167 -8.64 -7.86 -7.04
C GLU A 167 -7.43 -8.60 -6.42
N GLN A 168 -7.61 -9.30 -5.29
CA GLN A 168 -6.53 -9.93 -4.51
C GLN A 168 -5.60 -10.77 -5.37
N ALA A 169 -6.15 -11.62 -6.24
CA ALA A 169 -5.33 -12.49 -7.09
C ALA A 169 -4.37 -11.69 -8.00
N LYS A 170 -4.83 -10.57 -8.56
CA LYS A 170 -4.00 -9.70 -9.41
C LYS A 170 -2.94 -8.98 -8.58
N VAL A 171 -3.30 -8.48 -7.40
CA VAL A 171 -2.37 -7.82 -6.47
C VAL A 171 -1.29 -8.79 -6.02
N VAL A 172 -1.67 -9.96 -5.51
CA VAL A 172 -0.76 -11.02 -5.06
C VAL A 172 0.23 -11.41 -6.17
N ALA A 173 -0.24 -11.63 -7.39
CA ALA A 173 0.64 -11.98 -8.51
C ALA A 173 1.66 -10.88 -8.83
N LYS A 174 1.24 -9.61 -8.82
CA LYS A 174 2.13 -8.46 -9.04
C LYS A 174 3.16 -8.31 -7.93
N VAL A 175 2.74 -8.44 -6.66
CA VAL A 175 3.63 -8.34 -5.50
C VAL A 175 4.63 -9.49 -5.49
N GLU A 176 4.20 -10.72 -5.78
CA GLU A 176 5.11 -11.88 -5.87
C GLU A 176 6.18 -11.67 -6.95
N ALA A 177 5.78 -11.19 -8.13
CA ALA A 177 6.70 -10.85 -9.21
C ALA A 177 7.69 -9.75 -8.80
N LEU A 178 7.22 -8.70 -8.14
CA LEU A 178 8.06 -7.61 -7.67
C LEU A 178 9.08 -8.09 -6.63
N ILE A 179 8.65 -8.87 -5.63
CA ILE A 179 9.56 -9.44 -4.61
C ILE A 179 10.63 -10.30 -5.29
N ASN A 180 10.23 -11.20 -6.17
CA ASN A 180 11.15 -12.08 -6.89
C ASN A 180 12.15 -11.30 -7.77
N SER A 181 11.74 -10.17 -8.34
CA SER A 181 12.65 -9.30 -9.11
C SER A 181 13.72 -8.61 -8.25
N LYS A 182 13.44 -8.37 -6.96
CA LYS A 182 14.33 -7.66 -6.03
C LYS A 182 15.16 -8.59 -5.16
N LEU A 183 14.70 -9.83 -4.92
CA LEU A 183 15.30 -10.76 -3.97
C LEU A 183 16.78 -11.06 -4.27
N SER A 184 17.15 -11.18 -5.55
CA SER A 184 18.54 -11.41 -5.95
C SER A 184 19.48 -10.28 -5.54
N GLY A 185 19.05 -9.02 -5.69
CA GLY A 185 19.82 -7.84 -5.29
C GLY A 185 20.00 -7.75 -3.77
N ILE A 186 18.94 -8.07 -3.02
CA ILE A 186 18.98 -8.12 -1.54
C ILE A 186 19.97 -9.18 -1.07
N LEU A 187 19.92 -10.40 -1.62
CA LEU A 187 20.84 -11.48 -1.24
C LEU A 187 22.29 -11.12 -1.55
N GLN A 188 22.56 -10.51 -2.70
CA GLN A 188 23.92 -10.07 -3.05
C GLN A 188 24.45 -9.03 -2.05
N GLY A 189 23.62 -8.11 -1.56
CA GLY A 189 24.08 -7.11 -0.59
C GLY A 189 24.20 -7.64 0.85
N ILE A 190 23.51 -8.74 1.20
CA ILE A 190 23.67 -9.41 2.52
C ILE A 190 24.87 -10.36 2.52
N ILE A 191 25.05 -11.15 1.46
CA ILE A 191 26.11 -12.18 1.36
C ILE A 191 27.44 -11.55 0.87
N GLY A 192 27.39 -10.41 0.18
CA GLY A 192 28.51 -9.75 -0.51
C GLY A 192 29.56 -9.06 0.35
N GLY A 193 29.58 -9.25 1.67
CA GLY A 193 30.60 -8.68 2.58
C GLY A 193 32.03 -9.18 2.36
N GLY A 194 32.38 -9.79 1.22
CA GLY A 194 33.66 -10.46 1.03
C GLY A 194 34.32 -10.43 -0.36
N GLY A 195 33.87 -9.65 -1.35
CA GLY A 195 34.63 -9.63 -2.61
C GLY A 195 34.17 -8.81 -3.81
N SER A 196 32.96 -8.22 -3.79
CA SER A 196 32.56 -7.26 -4.82
C SER A 196 32.40 -5.91 -4.14
N GLY A 197 33.18 -4.90 -4.53
CA GLY A 197 33.23 -3.55 -3.93
C GLY A 197 31.94 -2.72 -4.07
N LYS A 198 30.78 -3.31 -3.76
CA LYS A 198 29.52 -2.63 -3.55
C LYS A 198 29.41 -2.26 -2.07
N PRO A 199 28.99 -1.03 -1.75
CA PRO A 199 28.74 -0.61 -0.38
C PRO A 199 27.67 -1.50 0.28
N PRO A 200 27.71 -1.74 1.61
CA PRO A 200 26.62 -2.39 2.34
C PRO A 200 25.25 -1.75 2.02
N ILE A 201 24.19 -2.56 2.02
CA ILE A 201 22.83 -2.11 1.63
C ILE A 201 22.39 -0.86 2.43
N PHE A 202 22.77 -0.79 3.71
CA PHE A 202 22.43 0.30 4.62
C PHE A 202 23.54 1.36 4.77
N GLU A 203 24.60 1.33 3.95
CA GLU A 203 25.62 2.38 3.99
C GLU A 203 25.00 3.74 3.62
N GLY A 204 25.22 4.74 4.46
CA GLY A 204 24.65 6.07 4.31
C GLY A 204 23.15 6.19 4.66
N VAL A 205 22.53 5.13 5.16
CA VAL A 205 21.15 5.18 5.68
C VAL A 205 21.19 5.66 7.13
N GLU A 206 20.55 6.80 7.40
CA GLU A 206 20.45 7.35 8.74
C GLU A 206 19.56 6.45 9.65
N PRO A 207 19.82 6.42 10.97
CA PRO A 207 18.98 5.71 11.93
C PRO A 207 17.52 6.16 11.86
N ASP A 208 16.57 5.31 12.26
CA ASP A 208 15.15 5.68 12.18
C ASP A 208 14.85 6.96 12.98
N CYS A 209 14.07 7.88 12.41
CA CYS A 209 13.73 9.18 13.03
C CYS A 209 12.85 9.05 14.29
N LYS A 210 12.51 7.82 14.69
CA LYS A 210 11.73 7.59 15.90
C LYS A 210 12.61 7.86 17.11
N LEU A 211 12.13 8.78 17.94
CA LEU A 211 12.66 8.91 19.29
C LEU A 211 12.51 7.56 20.00
N PRO A 212 13.52 7.09 20.74
CA PRO A 212 13.40 5.88 21.53
C PRO A 212 12.18 6.02 22.45
N ALA A 213 11.35 4.97 22.48
CA ALA A 213 10.23 4.92 23.42
C ALA A 213 10.78 5.11 24.85
N PRO A 214 10.13 5.96 25.68
CA PRO A 214 10.55 6.19 27.07
C PRO A 214 10.47 4.92 27.93
#